data_AF-A0A097KKS0-F1
#
_entry.id   AF-A0A097KKS0-F1
#
_cell.length_a   1.000
_cell.length_b   1.000
_cell.length_c   1.000
_cell.angle_alpha   90.00
_cell.angle_beta   90.00
_cell.angle_gamma   90.00
#
_symmetry.space_group_name_H-M   'P 1'
#
loop_
_entity.id
_entity.type
_entity.pdbx_description
1 polymer ?
#
loop_
_entity_poly.entity_id
_entity_poly.type
_entity_poly.pdbx_seq_one_letter_code
_entity_poly.pdbx_strand_id
1 'polypeptide(L)'
;MTFLTLFAHIPSGEGFGFNGNILETNLINLSVVIAVVVSFGGDALRSLLDNRKQTILNNLQEADQKAKEAEEKLTKARAQLELAKKKAIEIREQGVITAEQEKKQAIRQMQEDVSRLNEIKQETIRFQQQKAISQVSQQVVSLALNQVREKLSNRLDSTFHSSVNNFNIVLFTNYKPK
;
A
#
# COMPACT_ATOMS: atom_id res chain seq x y z
N MET A 1 49.28 -94.42 -99.61
CA MET A 1 50.09 -93.33 -100.19
C MET A 1 50.07 -92.18 -99.18
N THR A 2 51.04 -92.12 -98.24
CA THR A 2 52.21 -91.20 -98.26
C THR A 2 51.78 -89.71 -98.26
N PHE A 3 52.18 -88.76 -97.40
CA PHE A 3 53.29 -88.51 -96.45
C PHE A 3 52.83 -87.28 -95.57
N LEU A 4 53.03 -87.20 -94.23
CA LEU A 4 54.02 -86.39 -93.46
C LEU A 4 54.25 -84.94 -94.03
N THR A 5 54.03 -83.80 -93.33
CA THR A 5 54.70 -83.21 -92.13
C THR A 5 54.00 -81.89 -91.70
N LEU A 6 53.74 -81.64 -90.40
CA LEU A 6 54.50 -80.76 -89.47
C LEU A 6 54.29 -79.24 -89.64
N PHE A 7 53.61 -78.57 -88.68
CA PHE A 7 54.20 -77.56 -87.78
C PHE A 7 53.14 -77.01 -86.81
N ALA A 8 53.56 -76.88 -85.56
CA ALA A 8 52.79 -76.41 -84.43
C ALA A 8 52.42 -74.92 -84.54
N HIS A 9 51.15 -74.61 -84.29
CA HIS A 9 50.74 -73.28 -83.87
C HIS A 9 49.71 -73.44 -82.75
N ILE A 10 50.22 -73.50 -81.51
CA ILE A 10 49.41 -73.26 -80.32
C ILE A 10 49.17 -71.75 -80.31
N PRO A 11 47.93 -71.25 -80.43
CA PRO A 11 47.68 -69.86 -80.12
C PRO A 11 47.89 -69.74 -78.61
N SER A 12 49.02 -69.14 -78.26
CA SER A 12 49.33 -68.60 -76.95
C SER A 12 48.09 -67.88 -76.44
N GLY A 13 47.63 -68.23 -75.23
CA GLY A 13 46.52 -67.55 -74.59
C GLY A 13 46.74 -66.05 -74.63
N GLU A 14 45.88 -65.34 -75.36
CA GLU A 14 45.76 -63.90 -75.20
C GLU A 14 45.16 -63.65 -73.82
N GLY A 15 46.09 -63.37 -72.92
CA GLY A 15 46.02 -62.55 -71.72
C GLY A 15 44.66 -62.33 -71.09
N PHE A 16 44.63 -62.52 -69.77
CA PHE A 16 43.80 -61.70 -68.89
C PHE A 16 44.16 -60.22 -69.12
N GLY A 17 43.59 -59.61 -70.16
CA GLY A 17 43.62 -58.18 -70.37
C GLY A 17 42.72 -57.59 -69.31
N PHE A 18 43.30 -57.06 -68.22
CA PHE A 18 42.58 -56.11 -67.39
C PHE A 18 42.18 -54.97 -68.32
N ASN A 19 40.89 -54.93 -68.68
CA ASN A 19 40.34 -53.84 -69.45
C ASN A 19 40.41 -52.60 -68.56
N GLY A 20 41.50 -51.83 -68.67
CA GLY A 20 41.72 -50.59 -67.92
C GLY A 20 40.54 -49.64 -68.04
N ASN A 21 39.77 -49.71 -69.14
CA ASN A 21 38.51 -48.98 -69.34
C ASN A 21 37.46 -49.24 -68.24
N ILE A 22 37.38 -50.45 -67.69
CA ILE A 22 36.39 -50.76 -66.63
C ILE A 22 36.83 -50.17 -65.28
N LEU A 23 38.13 -50.14 -64.98
CA LEU A 23 38.63 -49.58 -63.73
C LEU A 23 38.81 -48.06 -63.82
N GLU A 24 39.40 -47.56 -64.90
CA GLU A 24 39.73 -46.15 -65.11
C GLU A 24 38.48 -45.31 -65.37
N THR A 25 37.59 -45.70 -66.29
CA THR A 25 36.38 -44.91 -66.60
C THR A 25 35.35 -44.91 -65.46
N ASN A 26 35.14 -46.05 -64.76
CA ASN A 26 34.25 -46.08 -63.60
C ASN A 26 34.85 -45.39 -62.38
N LEU A 27 36.17 -45.50 -62.15
CA LEU A 27 36.83 -44.80 -61.04
C LEU A 27 36.84 -43.29 -61.27
N ILE A 28 37.06 -42.83 -62.50
CA ILE A 28 36.97 -41.41 -62.86
C ILE A 28 35.53 -40.90 -62.66
N ASN A 29 34.52 -41.63 -63.16
CA ASN A 29 33.12 -41.24 -62.98
C ASN A 29 32.70 -41.23 -61.50
N LEU A 30 33.07 -42.26 -60.73
CA LEU A 30 32.80 -42.33 -59.30
C LEU A 30 33.50 -41.19 -58.53
N SER A 31 34.75 -40.88 -58.88
CA SER A 31 35.50 -39.78 -58.24
C SER A 31 34.83 -38.42 -58.50
N VAL A 32 34.34 -38.19 -59.73
CA VAL A 32 33.59 -36.97 -60.07
C VAL A 32 32.28 -36.90 -59.29
N VAL A 33 31.52 -37.99 -59.21
CA VAL A 33 30.27 -38.04 -58.42
C VAL A 33 30.54 -37.82 -56.93
N ILE A 34 31.57 -38.45 -56.37
CA ILE A 34 31.96 -38.24 -54.97
C ILE A 34 32.38 -36.78 -54.74
N ALA A 35 33.15 -36.17 -55.66
CA ALA A 35 33.55 -34.77 -55.54
C ALA A 35 32.33 -33.82 -55.51
N VAL A 36 31.32 -34.08 -56.35
CA VAL A 36 30.05 -33.32 -56.35
C VAL A 36 29.24 -33.58 -55.07
N VAL A 37 29.13 -34.82 -54.60
CA VAL A 37 28.38 -35.13 -53.38
C VAL A 37 29.05 -34.54 -52.13
N VAL A 38 30.38 -34.59 -52.07
CA VAL A 38 31.14 -34.03 -50.95
C VAL A 38 31.10 -32.50 -50.97
N SER A 39 31.16 -31.85 -52.14
CA SER A 39 31.04 -30.39 -52.21
C SER A 39 29.63 -29.92 -51.84
N PHE A 40 28.59 -30.39 -52.53
CA PHE A 40 27.22 -29.92 -52.28
C PHE A 40 26.61 -30.46 -50.99
N GLY A 41 26.80 -31.75 -50.70
CA GLY A 41 26.27 -32.39 -49.48
C GLY A 41 27.08 -32.06 -48.24
N GLY A 42 28.41 -31.94 -48.37
CA GLY A 42 29.29 -31.56 -47.27
C GLY A 42 29.02 -30.14 -46.77
N ASP A 43 28.78 -29.18 -47.67
CA ASP A 43 28.47 -27.80 -47.30
C ASP A 43 27.13 -27.70 -46.56
N ALA A 44 26.08 -28.42 -47.02
CA ALA A 44 24.79 -28.46 -46.35
C ALA A 44 24.87 -29.09 -44.94
N LEU A 45 25.57 -30.22 -44.80
CA LEU A 45 25.75 -30.89 -43.51
C LEU A 45 26.61 -30.06 -42.54
N ARG A 46 27.66 -29.41 -43.05
CA ARG A 46 28.52 -28.53 -42.26
C ARG A 46 27.76 -27.32 -41.74
N SER A 47 26.94 -26.68 -42.59
CA SER A 47 26.08 -25.56 -42.20
C SER A 47 25.07 -25.95 -41.11
N LEU A 48 24.42 -27.12 -41.23
CA LEU A 48 23.51 -27.62 -40.19
C LEU A 48 24.22 -27.89 -38.87
N LEU A 49 25.42 -28.44 -38.91
CA LEU A 49 26.20 -28.75 -37.72
C LEU A 49 26.74 -27.48 -37.04
N ASP A 50 27.18 -26.51 -37.82
CA ASP A 50 27.60 -25.19 -37.33
C ASP A 50 26.41 -24.41 -36.73
N ASN A 51 25.24 -24.46 -37.36
CA ASN A 51 24.01 -23.87 -36.82
C ASN A 51 23.64 -24.53 -35.48
N ARG A 52 23.63 -25.87 -35.41
CA ARG A 52 23.37 -26.60 -34.15
C ARG A 52 24.39 -26.23 -33.06
N LYS A 53 25.68 -26.15 -33.40
CA LYS A 53 26.73 -25.74 -32.47
C LYS A 53 26.46 -24.33 -31.94
N GLN A 54 26.13 -23.39 -32.82
CA GLN A 54 25.77 -22.02 -32.42
C GLN A 54 24.53 -21.98 -31.53
N THR A 55 23.46 -22.71 -31.88
CA THR A 55 22.24 -22.78 -31.04
C THR A 55 22.54 -23.33 -29.64
N ILE A 56 23.32 -24.40 -29.54
CA ILE A 56 23.69 -24.99 -28.24
C ILE A 56 24.51 -23.99 -27.42
N LEU A 57 25.50 -23.34 -28.03
CA LEU A 57 26.31 -22.33 -27.35
C LEU A 57 25.46 -21.15 -26.88
N ASN A 58 24.59 -20.62 -27.73
CA ASN A 58 23.70 -19.52 -27.39
C ASN A 58 22.75 -19.92 -26.25
N ASN A 59 22.12 -21.09 -26.32
CA ASN A 59 21.23 -21.58 -25.27
C ASN A 59 21.96 -21.77 -23.94
N LEU A 60 23.21 -22.25 -23.97
CA LEU A 60 24.02 -22.42 -22.76
C LEU A 60 24.40 -21.07 -22.14
N GLN A 61 24.82 -20.11 -22.98
CA GLN A 61 25.12 -18.74 -22.54
C GLN A 61 23.89 -18.05 -21.96
N GLU A 62 22.73 -18.20 -22.61
CA GLU A 62 21.47 -17.63 -22.14
C GLU A 62 21.03 -18.27 -20.81
N ALA A 63 21.19 -19.58 -20.66
CA ALA A 63 20.89 -20.29 -19.41
C ALA A 63 21.80 -19.83 -18.27
N ASP A 64 23.11 -19.68 -18.52
CA ASP A 64 24.08 -19.19 -17.54
C ASP A 64 23.76 -17.74 -17.12
N GLN A 65 23.48 -16.87 -18.09
CA GLN A 65 23.08 -15.49 -17.82
C GLN A 65 21.78 -15.42 -17.00
N LYS A 66 20.76 -16.23 -17.35
CA LYS A 66 19.51 -16.31 -16.58
C LYS A 66 19.72 -16.83 -15.17
N ALA A 67 20.61 -17.82 -14.98
CA ALA A 67 20.94 -18.35 -13.66
C ALA A 67 21.60 -17.27 -12.79
N LYS A 68 22.58 -16.55 -13.34
CA LYS A 68 23.26 -15.43 -12.66
C LYS A 68 22.29 -14.31 -12.29
N GLU A 69 21.43 -13.91 -13.22
CA GLU A 69 20.40 -12.90 -12.95
C GLU A 69 19.42 -13.33 -11.86
N ALA A 70 19.02 -14.60 -11.84
CA ALA A 70 18.15 -15.14 -10.80
C ALA A 70 18.83 -15.13 -9.43
N GLU A 71 20.11 -15.47 -9.36
CA GLU A 71 20.91 -15.43 -8.13
C GLU A 71 21.07 -13.99 -7.60
N GLU A 72 21.37 -13.03 -8.49
CA GLU A 72 21.44 -11.62 -8.14
C GLU A 72 20.10 -11.09 -7.63
N LYS A 73 19.00 -11.43 -8.30
CA LYS A 73 17.63 -11.07 -7.87
C LYS A 73 17.30 -11.67 -6.52
N LEU A 74 17.64 -12.94 -6.29
CA LEU A 74 17.44 -13.62 -5.01
C LEU A 74 18.22 -12.93 -3.88
N THR A 75 19.48 -12.58 -4.13
CA THR A 75 20.33 -11.89 -3.16
C THR A 75 19.77 -10.51 -2.80
N LYS A 76 19.34 -9.73 -3.80
CA LYS A 76 18.67 -8.44 -3.59
C LYS A 76 17.37 -8.59 -2.80
N ALA A 77 16.53 -9.57 -3.14
CA ALA A 77 15.28 -9.83 -2.45
C ALA A 77 15.50 -10.22 -0.99
N ARG A 78 16.51 -11.06 -0.70
CA ARG A 78 16.90 -11.41 0.67
C ARG A 78 17.37 -10.19 1.46
N ALA A 79 18.21 -9.34 0.88
CA ALA A 79 18.66 -8.12 1.54
C ALA A 79 17.49 -7.15 1.84
N GLN A 80 16.56 -6.99 0.89
CA GLN A 80 15.35 -6.19 1.09
C GLN A 80 14.44 -6.77 2.18
N LEU A 81 14.30 -8.10 2.23
CA LEU A 81 13.53 -8.77 3.28
C LEU A 81 14.12 -8.52 4.67
N GLU A 82 15.43 -8.63 4.83
CA GLU A 82 16.08 -8.35 6.12
C GLU A 82 15.93 -6.89 6.55
N LEU A 83 16.03 -5.95 5.61
CA LEU A 83 15.77 -4.54 5.87
C LEU A 83 14.31 -4.29 6.27
N ALA A 84 13.36 -4.92 5.57
CA ALA A 84 11.94 -4.82 5.89
C ALA A 84 11.62 -5.38 7.28
N LYS A 85 12.22 -6.52 7.67
CA LYS A 85 12.08 -7.09 9.01
C LYS A 85 12.59 -6.14 10.10
N LYS A 86 13.78 -5.55 9.92
CA LYS A 86 14.32 -4.55 10.86
C LYS A 86 13.39 -3.36 11.00
N LYS A 87 12.92 -2.82 9.88
CA LYS A 87 11.98 -1.69 9.87
C LYS A 87 10.64 -2.05 10.54
N ALA A 88 10.15 -3.27 10.36
CA ALA A 88 8.93 -3.72 11.02
C ALA A 88 9.07 -3.78 12.54
N ILE A 89 10.23 -4.22 13.04
CA ILE A 89 10.54 -4.22 14.49
C ILE A 89 10.59 -2.78 15.01
N GLU A 90 11.30 -1.88 14.31
CA GLU A 90 11.37 -0.46 14.68
C GLU A 90 9.99 0.21 14.71
N ILE A 91 9.14 -0.05 13.70
CA ILE A 91 7.75 0.45 13.68
C ILE A 91 6.96 -0.09 14.88
N ARG A 92 7.15 -1.37 15.24
CA ARG A 92 6.46 -1.97 16.38
C ARG A 92 6.90 -1.33 17.69
N GLU A 93 8.20 -1.14 17.90
CA GLU A 93 8.76 -0.49 19.10
C GLU A 93 8.27 0.96 19.20
N GLN A 94 8.36 1.72 18.11
CA GLN A 94 7.86 3.08 18.06
C GLN A 94 6.35 3.15 18.31
N GLY A 95 5.59 2.20 17.76
CA GLY A 95 4.14 2.10 17.99
C GLY A 95 3.78 1.90 19.45
N VAL A 96 4.54 1.08 20.20
CA VAL A 96 4.33 0.89 21.64
C VAL A 96 4.61 2.19 22.41
N ILE A 97 5.70 2.89 22.07
CA ILE A 97 6.05 4.17 22.71
C ILE A 97 4.95 5.22 22.46
N THR A 98 4.53 5.37 21.21
CA THR A 98 3.48 6.32 20.82
C THR A 98 2.16 6.00 21.52
N ALA A 99 1.75 4.73 21.55
CA ALA A 99 0.52 4.32 22.23
C ALA A 99 0.53 4.64 23.73
N GLU A 100 1.67 4.45 24.40
CA GLU A 100 1.81 4.78 25.82
C GLU A 100 1.80 6.30 26.06
N GLN A 101 2.37 7.08 25.14
CA GLN A 101 2.31 8.55 25.19
C GLN A 101 0.88 9.06 24.98
N GLU A 102 0.16 8.55 23.98
CA GLU A 102 -1.23 8.91 23.71
C GLU A 102 -2.13 8.56 24.89
N LYS A 103 -1.95 7.38 25.49
CA LYS A 103 -2.67 6.97 26.70
C LYS A 103 -2.45 7.96 27.84
N LYS A 104 -1.20 8.35 28.10
CA LYS A 104 -0.87 9.34 29.15
C LYS A 104 -1.50 10.70 28.86
N GLN A 105 -1.45 11.15 27.61
CA GLN A 105 -2.07 12.40 27.19
C GLN A 105 -3.59 12.36 27.35
N ALA A 106 -4.25 11.28 26.95
CA ALA A 106 -5.69 11.10 27.10
C ALA A 106 -6.10 11.12 28.58
N ILE A 107 -5.35 10.43 29.46
CA ILE A 107 -5.61 10.47 30.91
C ILE A 107 -5.49 11.89 31.45
N ARG A 108 -4.43 12.63 31.06
CA ARG A 108 -4.24 14.02 31.48
C ARG A 108 -5.38 14.92 31.02
N GLN A 109 -5.79 14.81 29.75
CA GLN A 109 -6.90 15.58 29.20
C GLN A 109 -8.20 15.26 29.93
N MET A 110 -8.50 13.98 30.19
CA MET A 110 -9.67 13.58 30.97
C MET A 110 -9.64 14.16 32.40
N GLN A 111 -8.48 14.22 33.05
CA GLN A 111 -8.35 14.84 34.37
C GLN A 111 -8.64 16.34 34.33
N GLU A 112 -8.10 17.05 33.35
CA GLU A 112 -8.36 18.48 33.13
C GLU A 112 -9.85 18.73 32.84
N ASP A 113 -10.47 17.88 32.03
CA ASP A 113 -11.90 17.94 31.72
C ASP A 113 -12.78 17.70 32.94
N VAL A 114 -12.44 16.70 33.76
CA VAL A 114 -13.15 16.42 35.02
C VAL A 114 -13.01 17.59 36.00
N SER A 115 -11.84 18.22 36.10
CA SER A 115 -11.66 19.41 36.94
C SER A 115 -12.55 20.55 36.50
N ARG A 116 -12.53 20.87 35.20
CA ARG A 116 -13.37 21.92 34.60
C ARG A 116 -14.85 21.64 34.77
N LEU A 117 -15.27 20.40 34.59
CA LEU A 117 -16.66 19.99 34.78
C LEU A 117 -17.10 20.19 36.24
N ASN A 118 -16.23 19.91 37.21
CA ASN A 118 -16.51 20.15 38.63
C ASN A 118 -16.62 21.63 38.96
N GLU A 119 -15.78 22.48 38.38
CA GLU A 119 -15.86 23.95 38.52
C GLU A 119 -17.20 24.47 37.98
N ILE A 120 -17.55 24.11 36.74
CA ILE A 120 -18.83 24.47 36.10
C ILE A 120 -20.02 23.98 36.93
N LYS A 121 -19.95 22.75 37.46
CA LYS A 121 -20.97 22.20 38.35
C LYS A 121 -21.15 23.08 39.59
N GLN A 122 -20.05 23.48 40.23
CA GLN A 122 -20.10 24.30 41.43
C GLN A 122 -20.66 25.71 41.15
N GLU A 123 -20.25 26.32 40.05
CA GLU A 123 -20.79 27.61 39.59
C GLU A 123 -22.29 27.51 39.29
N THR A 124 -22.71 26.45 38.60
CA THR A 124 -24.12 26.19 38.29
C THR A 124 -24.95 26.04 39.55
N ILE A 125 -24.47 25.29 40.55
CA ILE A 125 -25.15 25.13 41.84
C ILE A 125 -25.34 26.50 42.51
N ARG A 126 -24.28 27.32 42.58
CA ARG A 126 -24.34 28.66 43.18
C ARG A 126 -25.34 29.56 42.45
N PHE A 127 -25.31 29.55 41.13
CA PHE A 127 -26.24 30.32 40.30
C PHE A 127 -27.70 29.89 40.56
N GLN A 128 -27.97 28.59 40.59
CA GLN A 128 -29.33 28.08 40.87
C GLN A 128 -29.79 28.41 42.30
N GLN A 129 -28.89 28.36 43.29
CA GLN A 129 -29.21 28.77 44.66
C GLN A 129 -29.61 30.25 44.73
N GLN A 130 -28.83 31.14 44.11
CA GLN A 130 -29.16 32.57 44.06
C GLN A 130 -30.49 32.81 43.33
N LYS A 131 -30.72 32.11 42.22
CA LYS A 131 -31.99 32.17 41.49
C LYS A 131 -33.17 31.74 42.35
N ALA A 132 -33.04 30.62 43.07
CA ALA A 132 -34.09 30.13 43.96
C ALA A 132 -34.38 31.13 45.10
N ILE A 133 -33.35 31.69 45.73
CA ILE A 133 -33.50 32.73 46.77
C ILE A 133 -34.20 33.97 46.22
N SER A 134 -33.84 34.42 45.02
CA SER A 134 -34.45 35.57 44.37
C SER A 134 -35.94 35.33 44.10
N GLN A 135 -36.29 34.16 43.57
CA GLN A 135 -37.67 33.76 43.30
C GLN A 135 -38.51 33.69 44.58
N VAL A 136 -37.99 33.06 45.64
CA VAL A 136 -38.66 32.97 46.94
C VAL A 136 -38.84 34.38 47.53
N SER A 137 -37.79 35.20 47.54
CA SER A 137 -37.86 36.58 48.02
C SER A 137 -38.94 37.39 47.30
N GLN A 138 -39.01 37.27 45.98
CA GLN A 138 -40.03 37.96 45.17
C GLN A 138 -41.45 37.48 45.52
N GLN A 139 -41.65 36.18 45.74
CA GLN A 139 -42.94 35.65 46.18
C GLN A 139 -43.33 36.15 47.58
N VAL A 140 -42.39 36.16 48.53
CA VAL A 140 -42.64 36.69 49.89
C VAL A 140 -42.99 38.18 49.83
N VAL A 141 -42.26 38.98 49.06
CA VAL A 141 -42.57 40.40 48.86
C VAL A 141 -43.97 40.57 48.26
N SER A 142 -44.32 39.78 47.25
CA SER A 142 -45.65 39.83 46.65
C SER A 142 -46.76 39.48 47.65
N LEU A 143 -46.59 38.43 48.45
CA LEU A 143 -47.53 38.04 49.50
C LEU A 143 -47.68 39.12 50.58
N ALA A 144 -46.56 39.69 51.03
CA ALA A 144 -46.56 40.77 52.02
C ALA A 144 -47.29 42.01 51.48
N LEU A 145 -47.03 42.41 50.23
CA LEU A 145 -47.72 43.52 49.58
C LEU A 145 -49.22 43.25 49.42
N ASN A 146 -49.61 42.02 49.07
CA ASN A 146 -51.02 41.63 49.00
C ASN A 146 -51.69 41.72 50.38
N GLN A 147 -51.05 41.23 51.44
CA GLN A 147 -51.59 41.31 52.79
C GLN A 147 -51.68 42.76 53.31
N VAL A 148 -50.69 43.61 53.00
CA VAL A 148 -50.74 45.05 53.29
C VAL A 148 -51.89 45.71 52.52
N ARG A 149 -52.08 45.37 51.24
CA ARG A 149 -53.18 45.88 50.43
C ARG A 149 -54.54 45.50 51.01
N GLU A 150 -54.74 44.26 51.44
CA GLU A 150 -55.98 43.82 52.09
C GLU A 150 -56.22 44.57 53.40
N LYS A 151 -55.21 44.69 54.27
CA LYS A 151 -55.33 45.43 55.54
C LYS A 151 -55.63 46.92 55.32
N LEU A 152 -54.99 47.55 54.32
CA LEU A 152 -55.29 48.93 53.94
C LEU A 152 -56.72 49.05 53.41
N SER A 153 -57.16 48.15 52.52
CA SER A 153 -58.53 48.12 52.00
C SER A 153 -59.58 48.06 53.11
N ASN A 154 -59.32 47.28 54.16
CA ASN A 154 -60.23 47.15 55.30
C ASN A 154 -60.19 48.36 56.25
N ARG A 155 -59.14 49.18 56.21
CA ARG A 155 -58.92 50.35 57.09
C ARG A 155 -59.13 51.70 56.39
N LEU A 156 -59.49 51.68 55.11
CA LEU A 156 -59.76 52.89 54.33
C LEU A 156 -61.11 53.49 54.75
N ASP A 157 -61.09 54.28 55.82
CA ASP A 157 -62.19 55.14 56.24
C ASP A 157 -61.96 56.60 55.79
N SER A 158 -63.01 57.42 55.84
CA SER A 158 -62.97 58.82 55.38
C SER A 158 -61.88 59.64 56.10
N THR A 159 -61.70 59.39 57.40
CA THR A 159 -60.70 60.08 58.23
C THR A 159 -59.25 59.73 57.83
N PHE A 160 -58.97 58.46 57.57
CA PHE A 160 -57.68 57.97 57.12
C PHE A 160 -57.36 58.48 55.72
N HIS A 161 -58.34 58.48 54.81
CA HIS A 161 -58.20 59.06 53.47
C HIS A 161 -57.81 60.54 53.51
N SER A 162 -58.50 61.37 54.29
CA SER A 162 -58.17 62.80 54.43
C SER A 162 -56.78 63.00 55.04
N SER A 163 -56.39 62.18 56.03
CA SER A 163 -55.06 62.23 56.65
C SER A 163 -53.94 61.93 55.64
N VAL A 164 -54.09 60.86 54.86
CA VAL A 164 -53.11 60.47 53.82
C VAL A 164 -53.02 61.53 52.72
N ASN A 165 -54.15 62.08 52.26
CA ASN A 165 -54.14 63.15 51.26
C ASN A 165 -53.46 64.41 51.78
N ASN A 166 -53.74 64.83 53.02
CA ASN A 166 -53.08 65.98 53.61
C ASN A 166 -51.55 65.75 53.75
N PHE A 167 -51.14 64.55 54.16
CA PHE A 167 -49.73 64.17 54.20
C PHE A 167 -49.05 64.25 52.82
N ASN A 168 -49.70 63.74 51.77
CA ASN A 168 -49.19 63.83 50.39
C ASN A 168 -49.12 65.27 49.89
N ILE A 169 -50.10 66.13 50.22
CA ILE A 169 -50.07 67.56 49.90
C ILE A 169 -48.85 68.22 50.55
N VAL A 170 -48.58 67.95 51.83
CA VAL A 170 -47.39 68.48 52.54
C VAL A 170 -46.10 68.01 51.89
N LEU A 171 -46.00 66.72 51.52
CA LEU A 171 -44.83 66.19 50.80
C LEU A 171 -44.63 66.91 49.47
N PHE A 172 -45.70 67.13 48.71
CA PHE A 172 -45.65 67.81 47.42
C PHE A 172 -45.27 69.29 47.57
N THR A 173 -45.81 70.01 48.56
CA THR A 173 -45.44 71.41 48.81
C THR A 173 -43.97 71.57 49.20
N ASN A 174 -43.38 70.55 49.82
CA ASN A 174 -41.97 70.52 50.19
C ASN A 174 -41.06 69.94 49.10
N TYR A 175 -41.63 69.44 47.99
CA TYR A 175 -40.86 68.89 46.88
C TYR A 175 -40.16 70.01 46.13
N LYS A 176 -38.84 69.97 46.10
CA LYS A 176 -38.02 70.84 45.25
C LYS A 176 -37.53 70.02 44.06
N PRO A 177 -37.83 70.44 42.82
CA PRO A 177 -37.25 69.80 41.65
C PRO A 177 -35.73 69.98 41.67
N LYS A 178 -35.01 68.92 41.30
CA LYS A 178 -33.59 69.00 40.95
C LYS A 178 -33.42 69.58 39.55
#